data_AF-A0A2E5JC16-F1
#
_entry.id   AF-A0A2E5JC16-F1
#
_cell.length_a   1.000
_cell.length_b   1.000
_cell.length_c   1.000
_cell.angle_alpha   90.00
_cell.angle_beta   90.00
_cell.angle_gamma   90.00
#
_symmetry.space_group_name_H-M   'P 1'
#
loop_
_entity.id
_entity.type
_entity.pdbx_description
1 polymer ?
#
loop_
_entity_poly.entity_id
_entity_poly.type
_entity_poly.pdbx_seq_one_letter_code
_entity_poly.pdbx_strand_id
1 'polypeptide(L)'
;MRSFSSSNEFHIFNINKPKKIKMNVIIKVSMANYDAWKEEFDNHAERAAVCDESKTTVGKVDETSCIVMLYDVDMKGMQELMGSEFMITLSEKMQIVNDEMHSFAPLQP
;
A
#
# COMPACT_ATOMS: atom_id res chain seq x y z
N MET A 1 32.39 2.57 -53.25
CA MET A 1 32.20 1.26 -52.61
C MET A 1 33.24 1.10 -51.49
N ARG A 2 32.88 1.42 -50.26
CA ARG A 2 33.60 1.02 -49.05
C ARG A 2 32.54 0.67 -48.01
N SER A 3 32.65 -0.54 -47.50
CA SER A 3 31.69 -1.28 -46.70
C SER A 3 31.45 -0.64 -45.34
N PHE A 4 30.18 -0.49 -44.97
CA PHE A 4 29.79 -0.37 -43.56
C PHE A 4 29.91 -1.75 -42.92
N SER A 5 30.76 -1.85 -41.88
CA SER A 5 30.80 -3.01 -40.99
C SER A 5 29.95 -2.72 -39.77
N SER A 6 29.12 -3.70 -39.43
CA SER A 6 28.37 -3.91 -38.19
C SER A 6 29.20 -3.57 -36.93
N SER A 7 28.64 -3.11 -35.82
CA SER A 7 27.48 -3.65 -35.11
C SER A 7 26.93 -2.61 -34.11
N ASN A 8 25.61 -2.44 -34.07
CA ASN A 8 24.94 -1.76 -32.95
C ASN A 8 24.97 -2.68 -31.72
N GLU A 9 25.91 -2.48 -30.81
CA GLU A 9 25.75 -2.95 -29.43
C GLU A 9 24.85 -1.98 -28.67
N PHE A 10 23.54 -2.24 -28.71
CA PHE A 10 22.63 -1.74 -27.69
C PHE A 10 22.99 -2.44 -26.38
N HIS A 11 23.83 -1.81 -25.56
CA HIS A 11 23.95 -2.17 -24.16
C HIS A 11 22.61 -1.85 -23.50
N ILE A 12 21.74 -2.86 -23.38
CA ILE A 12 20.61 -2.83 -22.46
C ILE A 12 21.25 -2.74 -21.08
N PHE A 13 21.28 -1.53 -20.50
CA PHE A 13 21.54 -1.37 -19.08
C PHE A 13 20.51 -2.25 -18.37
N ASN A 14 20.98 -3.34 -17.78
CA ASN A 14 20.19 -4.11 -16.84
C ASN A 14 20.03 -3.22 -15.61
N ILE A 15 19.05 -2.31 -15.65
CA ILE A 15 18.67 -1.49 -14.51
C ILE A 15 18.17 -2.50 -13.49
N ASN A 16 19.04 -2.85 -12.53
CA ASN A 16 18.60 -3.51 -11.30
C ASN A 16 17.47 -2.65 -10.75
N LYS A 17 16.22 -3.08 -10.96
CA LYS A 17 15.07 -2.42 -10.34
C LYS A 17 15.38 -2.40 -8.83
N PRO A 18 15.28 -1.24 -8.16
CA PRO A 18 15.55 -1.17 -6.74
C PRO A 18 14.71 -2.25 -6.05
N LYS A 19 15.36 -3.07 -5.22
CA LYS A 19 14.71 -4.12 -4.44
C LYS A 19 13.55 -3.46 -3.69
N LYS A 20 12.30 -3.77 -4.07
CA LYS A 20 11.13 -3.26 -3.35
C LYS A 20 11.26 -3.69 -1.90
N ILE A 21 11.46 -2.73 -1.01
CA ILE A 21 11.46 -2.97 0.44
C ILE A 21 10.00 -3.18 0.80
N LYS A 22 9.62 -4.45 0.96
CA LYS A 22 8.30 -4.82 1.45
C LYS A 22 8.30 -4.77 2.97
N MET A 23 7.30 -4.13 3.55
CA MET A 23 7.18 -3.98 5.00
C MET A 23 5.78 -4.40 5.45
N ASN A 24 5.69 -5.11 6.57
CA ASN A 24 4.39 -5.32 7.21
C ASN A 24 4.12 -4.15 8.14
N VAL A 25 2.89 -3.65 8.12
CA VAL A 25 2.47 -2.50 8.92
C VAL A 25 1.16 -2.79 9.62
N ILE A 26 1.08 -2.34 10.87
CA ILE A 26 -0.14 -2.31 11.66
C ILE A 26 -0.50 -0.84 11.87
N ILE A 27 -1.76 -0.51 11.63
CA ILE A 27 -2.27 0.86 11.66
C ILE A 27 -3.48 0.87 12.58
N LYS A 28 -3.49 1.80 13.53
CA LYS A 28 -4.70 2.16 14.26
C LYS A 28 -5.36 3.32 13.54
N VAL A 29 -6.63 3.16 13.23
CA VAL A 29 -7.40 4.13 12.46
C VAL A 29 -8.67 4.48 13.22
N SER A 30 -8.95 5.78 13.34
CA SER A 30 -10.22 6.30 13.83
C SER A 30 -11.05 6.87 12.68
N MET A 31 -12.38 6.81 12.81
CA MET A 31 -13.34 7.24 11.81
C MET A 31 -14.68 7.62 12.47
N ALA A 32 -15.55 8.31 11.74
CA ALA A 32 -16.87 8.71 12.22
C ALA A 32 -17.80 7.51 12.48
N ASN A 33 -17.69 6.46 11.66
CA ASN A 33 -18.53 5.26 11.74
C ASN A 33 -17.79 4.06 11.15
N TYR A 34 -17.54 3.03 11.96
CA TYR A 34 -16.80 1.84 11.55
C TYR A 34 -17.50 1.05 10.45
N ASP A 35 -18.82 0.83 10.54
CA ASP A 35 -19.52 -0.04 9.59
C ASP A 35 -19.53 0.59 8.17
N ALA A 36 -19.80 1.89 8.08
CA ALA A 36 -19.74 2.64 6.82
C ALA A 36 -18.31 2.67 6.26
N TRP A 37 -17.31 2.88 7.12
CA TRP A 37 -15.91 2.80 6.70
C TRP A 37 -15.54 1.41 6.20
N LYS A 38 -16.01 0.34 6.86
CA LYS A 38 -15.70 -1.04 6.51
C LYS A 38 -16.26 -1.42 5.15
N GLU A 39 -17.46 -0.92 4.81
CA GLU A 39 -18.06 -1.11 3.49
C GLU A 39 -17.20 -0.49 2.38
N GLU A 40 -16.76 0.76 2.52
CA GLU A 40 -15.86 1.41 1.55
C GLU A 40 -14.49 0.71 1.51
N PHE A 41 -13.95 0.33 2.67
CA PHE A 41 -12.69 -0.39 2.78
C PHE A 41 -12.73 -1.71 2.01
N ASP A 42 -13.79 -2.50 2.19
CA ASP A 42 -13.95 -3.80 1.53
C ASP A 42 -14.11 -3.68 0.03
N ASN A 43 -14.82 -2.65 -0.43
CA ASN A 43 -15.03 -2.37 -1.85
C ASN A 43 -13.83 -1.73 -2.54
N HIS A 44 -12.81 -1.27 -1.80
CA HIS A 44 -11.62 -0.66 -2.38
C HIS A 44 -10.63 -1.73 -2.89
N ALA A 45 -10.77 -2.11 -4.16
CA ALA A 45 -9.95 -3.15 -4.79
C ALA A 45 -8.51 -2.71 -5.10
N GLU A 46 -8.26 -1.41 -5.27
CA GLU A 46 -6.95 -0.87 -5.67
C GLU A 46 -5.85 -1.13 -4.62
N ARG A 47 -6.24 -1.38 -3.36
CA ARG A 47 -5.30 -1.72 -2.28
C ARG A 47 -4.50 -3.00 -2.54
N ALA A 48 -5.03 -3.93 -3.35
CA ALA A 48 -4.31 -5.14 -3.75
C ALA A 48 -3.07 -4.85 -4.62
N ALA A 49 -2.94 -3.64 -5.19
CA ALA A 49 -1.74 -3.22 -5.91
C ALA A 49 -0.58 -2.85 -4.98
N VAL A 50 -0.86 -2.53 -3.71
CA VAL A 50 0.12 -1.96 -2.76
C VAL A 50 0.38 -2.84 -1.55
N CYS A 51 -0.38 -3.93 -1.33
CA CYS A 51 -0.17 -4.88 -0.24
C CYS A 51 -0.65 -6.30 -0.60
N ASP A 52 -0.28 -7.30 0.20
CA ASP A 52 -0.84 -8.66 0.09
C ASP A 52 -2.23 -8.72 0.72
N GLU A 53 -3.23 -8.46 -0.12
CA GLU A 53 -4.62 -8.36 0.32
C GLU A 53 -5.18 -9.66 0.90
N SER A 54 -4.64 -10.81 0.49
CA SER A 54 -5.09 -12.11 1.03
C SER A 54 -4.79 -12.29 2.52
N LYS A 55 -3.89 -11.46 3.08
CA LYS A 55 -3.50 -11.47 4.48
C LYS A 55 -3.95 -10.23 5.25
N THR A 56 -4.56 -9.25 4.57
CA THR A 56 -5.09 -8.05 5.22
C THR A 56 -6.08 -8.46 6.29
N THR A 57 -5.86 -7.98 7.51
CA THR A 57 -6.74 -8.27 8.65
C THR A 57 -7.23 -6.96 9.25
N VAL A 58 -8.52 -6.88 9.50
CA VAL A 58 -9.15 -5.72 10.14
C VAL A 58 -9.84 -6.18 11.41
N GLY A 59 -9.45 -5.60 12.54
CA GLY A 59 -10.12 -5.80 13.83
C GLY A 59 -10.88 -4.54 14.25
N LYS A 60 -12.19 -4.64 14.44
CA LYS A 60 -12.99 -3.57 15.06
C LYS A 60 -12.52 -3.39 16.51
N VAL A 61 -12.18 -2.16 16.90
CA VAL A 61 -11.87 -1.82 18.30
C VAL A 61 -13.15 -1.34 18.98
N ASP A 62 -13.83 -0.37 18.36
CA ASP A 62 -15.14 0.14 18.75
C ASP A 62 -15.92 0.66 17.53
N GLU A 63 -17.00 1.42 17.75
CA GLU A 63 -17.84 1.97 16.68
C GLU A 63 -17.16 3.06 15.84
N THR A 64 -16.01 3.56 16.28
CA THR A 64 -15.30 4.71 15.72
C THR A 64 -13.82 4.42 15.47
N SER A 65 -13.35 3.20 15.70
CA SER A 65 -11.94 2.86 15.52
C SER A 65 -11.72 1.38 15.19
N CYS A 66 -10.62 1.13 14.48
CA CYS A 66 -10.17 -0.21 14.15
C CYS A 66 -8.65 -0.30 14.06
N ILE A 67 -8.18 -1.55 13.99
CA ILE A 67 -6.79 -1.87 13.69
C ILE A 67 -6.74 -2.60 12.35
N VAL A 68 -5.87 -2.14 11.46
CA VAL A 68 -5.61 -2.74 10.15
C VAL A 68 -4.19 -3.29 10.14
N MET A 69 -4.06 -4.57 9.84
CA MET A 69 -2.78 -5.24 9.60
C MET A 69 -2.63 -5.49 8.11
N LEU A 70 -1.56 -4.94 7.52
CA LEU A 70 -1.21 -5.09 6.13
C LEU A 70 0.15 -5.79 6.02
N TYR A 71 0.27 -6.66 5.03
CA TYR A 71 1.48 -7.43 4.76
C TYR A 71 2.10 -7.01 3.44
N ASP A 72 3.42 -7.16 3.35
CA ASP A 72 4.15 -7.02 2.09
C ASP A 72 3.96 -5.66 1.40
N VAL A 73 3.77 -4.60 2.19
CA VAL A 73 3.34 -3.27 1.70
C VAL A 73 4.45 -2.61 0.86
N ASP A 74 4.06 -2.14 -0.32
CA ASP A 74 4.83 -1.21 -1.15
C ASP A 74 4.61 0.21 -0.61
N MET A 75 5.48 0.64 0.29
CA MET A 75 5.33 1.94 0.96
C MET A 75 5.25 3.12 -0.01
N LYS A 76 5.92 3.03 -1.17
CA LYS A 76 5.86 4.09 -2.18
C LYS A 76 4.49 4.09 -2.86
N GLY A 77 4.02 2.92 -3.29
CA GLY A 77 2.68 2.79 -3.88
C GLY A 77 1.57 3.19 -2.91
N MET A 78 1.73 2.85 -1.62
CA MET A 78 0.79 3.24 -0.57
C MET A 78 0.75 4.77 -0.38
N GLN A 79 1.89 5.46 -0.41
CA GLN A 79 1.94 6.92 -0.33
C GLN A 79 1.25 7.58 -1.52
N GLU A 80 1.48 7.06 -2.73
CA GLU A 80 0.81 7.54 -3.95
C GLU A 80 -0.71 7.30 -3.87
N LEU A 81 -1.14 6.12 -3.42
CA LEU A 81 -2.56 5.80 -3.23
C LEU A 81 -3.24 6.71 -2.21
N MET A 82 -2.63 6.90 -1.03
CA MET A 82 -3.17 7.80 0.01
C MET A 82 -3.20 9.27 -0.43
N GLY A 83 -2.31 9.68 -1.34
CA GLY A 83 -2.29 11.01 -1.93
C GLY A 83 -3.27 11.20 -3.10
N SER A 84 -4.00 10.16 -3.51
CA SER A 84 -5.00 10.27 -4.57
C SER A 84 -6.21 11.10 -4.13
N GLU A 85 -6.87 11.77 -5.08
CA GLU A 85 -8.08 12.55 -4.81
C GLU A 85 -9.19 11.69 -4.18
N PHE A 86 -9.30 10.43 -4.60
CA PHE A 86 -10.26 9.48 -4.03
C PHE A 86 -10.01 9.27 -2.53
N MET A 87 -8.77 8.93 -2.15
CA MET A 87 -8.43 8.66 -0.75
C MET A 87 -8.50 9.91 0.12
N ILE A 88 -8.12 11.09 -0.41
CA ILE A 88 -8.27 12.37 0.29
C ILE A 88 -9.76 12.64 0.56
N THR A 89 -10.60 12.56 -0.46
CA THR A 89 -12.05 12.81 -0.34
C THR A 89 -12.71 11.83 0.62
N LEU A 90 -12.36 10.54 0.53
CA LEU A 90 -12.88 9.51 1.41
C LEU A 90 -12.46 9.76 2.87
N SER A 91 -11.20 10.14 3.09
CA SER A 91 -10.66 10.43 4.42
C SER A 91 -11.39 11.61 5.07
N GLU A 92 -11.64 12.68 4.31
CA GLU A 92 -12.42 13.83 4.80
C GLU A 92 -13.88 13.45 5.09
N LYS A 93 -14.55 12.80 4.13
CA LYS A 93 -15.97 12.39 4.24
C LYS A 93 -16.22 11.50 5.46
N MET A 94 -15.31 10.58 5.73
CA MET A 94 -15.45 9.59 6.80
C MET A 94 -14.68 9.95 8.08
N GLN A 95 -14.04 11.12 8.09
CA GLN A 95 -13.21 11.60 9.21
C GLN A 95 -12.13 10.58 9.60
N ILE A 96 -11.48 9.98 8.60
CA ILE A 96 -10.44 8.98 8.80
C ILE A 96 -9.19 9.65 9.35
N VAL A 97 -8.69 9.13 10.45
CA VAL A 97 -7.42 9.55 11.08
C VAL A 97 -6.55 8.31 11.28
N ASN A 98 -5.32 8.36 10.76
CA ASN A 98 -4.29 7.37 11.06
C ASN A 98 -3.64 7.75 12.38
N ASP A 99 -4.12 7.19 13.48
CA ASP A 99 -3.67 7.53 14.83
C ASP A 99 -2.24 7.05 15.09
N GLU A 100 -1.97 5.80 14.71
CA GLU A 100 -0.69 5.13 14.97
C GLU A 100 -0.35 4.22 13.79
N MET A 101 0.93 4.15 13.43
CA MET A 101 1.44 3.23 12.41
C MET A 101 2.77 2.65 12.88
N HIS A 102 2.85 1.32 12.90
CA HIS A 102 4.04 0.58 13.30
C HIS A 102 4.39 -0.46 12.27
N SER A 103 5.69 -0.70 12.06
CA SER A 103 6.16 -1.85 11.32
C SER A 103 6.29 -3.06 12.24
N PHE A 104 6.11 -4.26 11.68
CA PHE A 104 6.32 -5.51 12.42
C PHE A 104 6.99 -6.57 11.56
N ALA A 105 7.65 -7.52 12.21
CA ALA A 105 8.28 -8.67 11.58
C ALA A 105 7.86 -9.96 12.30
N PRO A 106 7.81 -11.11 11.60
CA PRO A 106 7.65 -12.40 12.26
C PRO A 106 8.71 -12.61 13.33
N LEU A 107 8.36 -13.33 14.38
CA LEU A 107 9.33 -13.78 15.38
C LEU A 107 10.38 -14.67 14.70
N GLN A 108 11.62 -14.55 15.14
CA GLN A 108 12.66 -15.49 14.73
C GLN A 108 12.41 -16.84 15.43
N PRO A 109 12.61 -17.98 14.72
CA PRO A 109 12.48 -19.30 15.31
C PRO A 109 13.36 -19.53 16.54
#